data_AF-A0A4C1ZA05-F1
#
_entry.id   AF-A0A4C1ZA05-F1
#
_cell.length_a   1.000
_cell.length_b   1.000
_cell.length_c   1.000
_cell.angle_alpha   90.00
_cell.angle_beta   90.00
_cell.angle_gamma   90.00
#
_symmetry.space_group_name_H-M   'P 1'
#
loop_
_entity.id
_entity.type
_entity.pdbx_description
1 polymer ?
#
loop_
_entity_poly.entity_id
_entity_poly.type
_entity_poly.pdbx_seq_one_letter_code
_entity_poly.pdbx_strand_id
1 'polypeptide(L)'
;MATPRPASLWVASRGQAGERELVNSVDREFRFDNDMTQLTLCSLVSSDIQNDLIKSIAQVIRDEIKSEINFAKFVSVIADETPDISHREQMSVIFRYLTKTGIERDL
;
A
#
# COMPACT_ATOMS: atom_id res chain seq x y z
N MET A 1 -49.37 -55.50 15.46
CA MET A 1 -48.92 -55.17 14.08
C MET A 1 -49.07 -53.66 13.90
N ALA A 2 -47.97 -52.91 13.87
CA ALA A 2 -47.98 -51.44 13.79
C ALA A 2 -48.22 -50.99 12.34
N THR A 3 -49.06 -49.98 12.13
CA THR A 3 -49.36 -49.42 10.81
C THR A 3 -48.18 -48.58 10.28
N PRO A 4 -47.85 -48.61 8.97
CA PRO A 4 -46.77 -47.80 8.43
C PRO A 4 -47.21 -46.33 8.34
N ARG A 5 -46.30 -45.42 8.68
CA ARG A 5 -46.51 -43.97 8.54
C ARG A 5 -46.47 -43.53 7.06
N PRO A 6 -47.24 -42.49 6.67
CA PRO A 6 -47.37 -42.04 5.29
C PRO A 6 -46.06 -41.43 4.75
N ALA A 7 -45.82 -41.62 3.45
CA ALA A 7 -44.60 -41.24 2.73
C ALA A 7 -44.32 -39.73 2.67
N SER A 8 -45.29 -38.88 3.02
CA SER A 8 -45.17 -37.42 3.00
C SER A 8 -44.16 -36.85 4.01
N LEU A 9 -43.79 -37.61 5.04
CA LEU A 9 -42.80 -37.16 6.03
C LEU A 9 -41.35 -37.21 5.53
N TRP A 10 -41.06 -37.92 4.43
CA TRP A 10 -39.70 -38.06 3.89
C TRP A 10 -39.24 -36.87 3.02
N VAL A 11 -40.17 -36.05 2.53
CA VAL A 11 -39.86 -34.93 1.64
C VAL A 11 -39.34 -33.70 2.42
N ALA A 12 -39.69 -33.55 3.70
CA ALA A 12 -39.28 -32.41 4.51
C ALA A 12 -37.83 -32.50 5.06
N SER A 13 -37.25 -33.70 5.15
CA SER A 13 -35.94 -33.89 5.81
C SER A 13 -34.74 -33.99 4.86
N ARG A 14 -34.95 -34.03 3.53
CA ARG A 14 -33.85 -34.21 2.56
C ARG A 14 -33.29 -32.90 1.96
N GLY A 15 -33.95 -31.75 2.17
CA GLY A 15 -33.54 -30.48 1.55
C GLY A 15 -32.68 -29.56 2.43
N GLN A 16 -32.74 -29.66 3.77
CA GLN A 16 -32.16 -28.63 4.64
C GLN A 16 -30.68 -28.83 5.00
N ALA A 17 -30.14 -30.05 4.89
CA ALA A 17 -28.75 -30.31 5.27
C ALA A 17 -27.76 -29.74 4.23
N GLY A 18 -27.98 -30.03 2.95
CA GLY A 18 -27.10 -29.57 1.87
C GLY A 18 -27.14 -28.04 1.68
N GLU A 19 -28.30 -27.41 1.86
CA GLU A 19 -28.42 -25.95 1.77
C GLU A 19 -27.67 -25.24 2.91
N ARG A 20 -27.73 -25.78 4.14
CA ARG A 20 -26.93 -25.27 5.27
C ARG A 20 -25.43 -25.45 5.06
N GLU A 21 -25.01 -26.56 4.45
CA GLU A 21 -23.60 -26.77 4.11
C GLU A 21 -23.11 -25.76 3.06
N LEU A 22 -23.92 -25.48 2.03
CA LEU A 22 -23.63 -24.46 1.03
C LEU A 22 -23.57 -23.07 1.64
N VAL A 23 -24.54 -22.70 2.47
CA VAL A 23 -24.54 -21.41 3.20
C VAL A 23 -23.31 -21.29 4.09
N ASN A 24 -22.97 -22.34 4.85
CA ASN A 24 -21.76 -22.35 5.67
C ASN A 24 -20.46 -22.33 4.85
N SER A 25 -20.47 -22.83 3.62
CA SER A 25 -19.32 -22.77 2.71
C SER A 25 -19.12 -21.34 2.19
N VAL A 26 -20.20 -20.71 1.72
CA VAL A 26 -20.19 -19.33 1.23
C VAL A 26 -19.85 -18.35 2.36
N ASP A 27 -20.42 -18.53 3.55
CA ASP A 27 -20.12 -17.70 4.72
C ASP A 27 -18.66 -17.85 5.17
N ARG A 28 -18.09 -19.06 5.05
CA ARG A 28 -16.67 -19.27 5.33
C ARG A 28 -15.79 -18.57 4.30
N GLU A 29 -16.07 -18.76 3.02
CA GLU A 29 -15.33 -18.15 1.92
C GLU A 29 -15.34 -16.62 2.02
N PHE A 30 -16.51 -16.03 2.30
CA PHE A 30 -16.64 -14.59 2.53
C PHE A 30 -15.87 -14.10 3.77
N ARG A 31 -15.87 -14.86 4.88
CA ARG A 31 -15.02 -14.55 6.05
C ARG A 31 -13.54 -14.63 5.73
N PHE A 32 -13.10 -15.64 4.97
CA PHE A 32 -11.71 -15.78 4.55
C PHE A 32 -11.25 -14.58 3.71
N ASP A 33 -12.06 -14.11 2.77
CA ASP A 33 -11.75 -12.93 1.95
C ASP A 33 -11.67 -11.64 2.78
N ASN A 34 -12.58 -11.48 3.74
CA ASN A 34 -12.55 -10.32 4.64
C ASN A 34 -11.32 -10.34 5.56
N ASP A 35 -10.89 -11.50 6.05
CA ASP A 35 -9.69 -11.62 6.87
C ASP A 35 -8.40 -11.36 6.07
N MET A 36 -8.31 -11.86 4.84
CA MET A 36 -7.16 -11.64 3.95
C MET A 36 -7.00 -10.16 3.55
N THR A 37 -8.11 -9.46 3.29
CA THR A 37 -8.09 -8.03 2.97
C THR A 37 -7.72 -7.18 4.18
N GLN A 38 -8.21 -7.51 5.38
CA GLN A 38 -7.82 -6.86 6.64
C GLN A 38 -6.32 -7.04 6.95
N LEU A 39 -5.76 -8.24 6.75
CA LEU A 39 -4.33 -8.50 6.95
C LEU A 39 -3.44 -7.71 5.98
N THR A 40 -3.88 -7.58 4.73
CA THR A 40 -3.17 -6.81 3.69
C THR A 40 -3.25 -5.31 3.94
N LEU A 41 -4.39 -4.82 4.45
CA LEU A 41 -4.53 -3.42 4.84
C LEU A 41 -3.66 -3.09 6.06
N CYS A 42 -3.68 -3.95 7.09
CA CYS A 42 -2.86 -3.77 8.29
C CYS A 42 -1.36 -3.73 7.98
N SER A 43 -0.89 -4.53 7.03
CA SER A 43 0.52 -4.49 6.62
C SER A 43 0.87 -3.19 5.89
N LEU A 44 0.02 -2.70 4.98
CA LEU A 44 0.24 -1.40 4.33
C LEU A 44 0.16 -0.21 5.29
N VAL A 45 -0.60 -0.34 6.38
CA VAL A 45 -0.71 0.69 7.43
C VAL A 45 0.46 0.63 8.43
N SER A 46 1.26 -0.44 8.42
CA SER A 46 2.43 -0.56 9.29
C SER A 46 3.46 0.53 9.02
N SER A 47 3.93 1.19 10.08
CA SER A 47 4.96 2.23 9.99
C SER A 47 6.25 1.72 9.35
N ASP A 48 6.59 0.44 9.55
CA ASP A 48 7.80 -0.15 9.00
C ASP A 48 7.71 -0.25 7.48
N ILE A 49 6.60 -0.77 6.97
CA ILE A 49 6.36 -0.94 5.53
C ILE A 49 6.27 0.44 4.84
N GLN A 50 5.60 1.41 5.46
CA GLN A 50 5.54 2.78 4.93
C GLN A 50 6.93 3.43 4.90
N ASN A 51 7.70 3.30 5.98
CA ASN A 51 9.04 3.87 6.05
C ASN A 51 9.98 3.24 5.02
N ASP A 52 9.90 1.92 4.81
CA ASP A 52 10.73 1.23 3.83
C ASP A 52 10.34 1.58 2.40
N LEU A 53 9.04 1.74 2.12
CA LEU A 53 8.56 2.24 0.84
C LEU A 53 9.07 3.67 0.58
N ILE A 54 8.92 4.57 1.56
CA ILE A 54 9.40 5.96 1.47
C ILE A 54 10.91 5.99 1.22
N LYS A 55 11.70 5.20 1.96
CA LYS A 55 13.15 5.13 1.79
C LYS A 55 13.53 4.61 0.41
N SER A 56 12.83 3.58 -0.09
CA SER A 56 13.09 2.95 -1.39
C SER A 56 12.84 3.94 -2.53
N ILE A 57 11.69 4.62 -2.53
CA ILE A 57 11.36 5.63 -3.53
C ILE A 57 12.35 6.81 -3.44
N ALA A 58 12.61 7.29 -2.22
CA ALA A 58 13.54 8.39 -2.01
C ALA A 58 14.96 8.04 -2.47
N GLN A 59 15.37 6.77 -2.39
CA GLN A 59 16.67 6.32 -2.88
C GLN A 59 16.76 6.44 -4.41
N VAL A 60 15.75 5.94 -5.13
CA VAL A 60 15.70 6.03 -6.60
C VAL A 60 15.76 7.48 -7.06
N ILE A 61 14.95 8.35 -6.45
CA ILE A 61 14.92 9.79 -6.79
C ILE A 61 16.27 10.45 -6.50
N ARG A 62 16.88 10.15 -5.35
CA ARG A 62 18.20 10.71 -5.00
C ARG A 62 19.30 10.27 -5.96
N ASP A 63 19.27 9.02 -6.41
CA ASP A 63 20.28 8.50 -7.33
C ASP A 63 20.14 9.14 -8.72
N GLU A 64 18.91 9.40 -9.17
CA GLU A 64 18.67 10.16 -10.40
C GLU A 64 19.17 11.61 -10.27
N ILE A 65 18.81 12.33 -9.21
CA ILE A 65 19.27 13.71 -8.97
C ILE A 65 20.80 13.76 -8.93
N LYS A 66 21.46 12.81 -8.25
CA LYS A 66 22.93 12.72 -8.23
C LYS A 66 23.51 12.51 -9.62
N SER A 67 22.90 11.63 -10.42
CA SER A 67 23.30 11.41 -11.80
C SER A 67 23.20 12.72 -12.60
N GLU A 68 22.07 13.41 -12.54
CA GLU A 68 21.87 14.69 -13.24
C GLU A 68 22.89 15.76 -12.83
N ILE A 69 23.12 15.92 -11.53
CA ILE A 69 24.10 16.87 -10.99
C ILE A 69 25.53 16.53 -11.47
N ASN A 70 25.90 15.25 -11.49
CA ASN A 70 27.23 14.81 -11.96
C ASN A 70 27.47 15.11 -13.45
N PHE A 71 26.42 15.12 -14.27
CA PHE A 71 26.51 15.48 -15.68
C PHE A 71 26.28 16.96 -15.97
N ALA A 72 25.83 17.74 -14.99
CA ALA A 72 25.56 19.16 -15.16
C ALA A 72 26.86 19.97 -15.30
N LYS A 73 26.90 20.88 -16.27
CA LYS A 73 28.06 21.76 -16.48
C LYS A 73 28.23 22.78 -15.35
N PHE A 74 27.13 23.20 -14.74
CA PHE A 74 27.10 24.22 -13.69
C PHE A 74 26.18 23.76 -12.57
N VAL A 75 26.66 23.88 -11.33
CA VAL A 75 25.95 23.51 -10.10
C VAL A 75 26.16 24.61 -9.07
N SER A 76 25.10 24.99 -8.36
CA SER A 76 25.13 25.89 -7.21
C SER A 76 24.47 25.22 -6.01
N VAL A 77 25.02 25.45 -4.82
CA VAL A 77 24.49 24.95 -3.55
C VAL A 77 24.18 26.14 -2.65
N ILE A 78 22.98 26.14 -2.06
CA ILE A 78 22.55 27.14 -1.08
C ILE A 78 22.18 26.37 0.18
N ALA A 79 22.74 26.77 1.32
CA ALA A 79 22.36 26.24 2.62
C ALA A 79 21.84 27.39 3.48
N ASP A 80 20.67 27.19 4.10
CA ASP A 80 20.03 28.17 4.97
C ASP A 80 19.63 27.52 6.29
N GLU A 81 19.82 28.23 7.39
CA GLU A 81 19.54 27.76 8.74
C GLU A 81 18.44 28.62 9.36
N THR A 82 17.34 27.98 9.75
CA THR A 82 16.22 28.65 10.40
C THR A 82 16.18 28.23 11.87
N PRO A 83 16.45 29.14 12.83
CA PRO A 83 16.33 28.82 14.24
C PRO A 83 14.84 28.70 14.62
N ASP A 84 14.45 27.52 15.10
CA ASP A 84 13.13 27.28 15.69
C ASP A 84 13.04 27.97 17.08
N ILE A 85 11.83 28.41 17.44
CA ILE A 85 11.42 28.84 18.79
C ILE A 85 11.88 27.84 19.88
N SER A 86 12.04 26.56 19.54
CA SER A 86 12.53 25.50 20.43
C SER A 86 14.06 25.36 20.57
N HIS A 87 14.85 26.28 20.01
CA HIS A 87 16.33 26.19 19.91
C HIS A 87 16.83 24.96 19.12
N ARG A 88 16.00 24.43 18.22
CA ARG A 88 16.43 23.43 17.24
C ARG A 88 16.74 24.13 15.92
N GLU A 89 17.98 24.06 15.51
CA GLU A 89 18.44 24.57 14.23
C GLU A 89 17.96 23.61 13.13
N GLN A 90 17.12 24.10 12.20
CA GLN A 90 16.74 23.36 11.00
C GLN A 90 17.54 23.92 9.83
N MET A 91 18.31 23.07 9.15
CA MET A 91 19.08 23.44 7.98
C MET A 91 18.42 22.91 6.71
N SER A 92 18.25 23.78 5.71
CA SER A 92 17.82 23.42 4.37
C SER A 92 18.99 23.53 3.40
N VAL A 93 19.08 22.60 2.44
CA VAL A 93 20.11 22.61 1.39
C VAL A 93 19.43 22.49 0.03
N ILE A 94 19.72 23.44 -0.86
CA ILE A 94 19.14 23.54 -2.20
C ILE A 94 20.24 23.35 -3.23
N PHE A 95 20.05 22.40 -4.14
CA PHE A 95 20.89 22.20 -5.33
C PHE A 95 20.22 22.84 -6.55
N ARG A 96 20.94 23.72 -7.26
CA ARG A 96 20.52 24.30 -8.53
C ARG A 96 21.49 23.87 -9.62
N TYR A 97 20.98 23.20 -10.65
CA TYR A 97 21.79 22.70 -11.76
C TYR A 97 21.01 22.80 -13.08
N LEU A 98 21.72 22.83 -14.20
CA LEU A 98 21.13 22.88 -15.54
C LEU A 98 21.06 21.49 -16.15
N THR A 99 19.88 21.09 -16.62
CA THR A 99 19.67 19.85 -17.36
C THR A 99 19.84 20.08 -18.87
N LYS A 100 20.15 19.01 -19.62
CA LYS A 100 20.36 19.08 -21.08
C LYS A 100 19.13 19.63 -21.83
N THR A 101 17.92 19.33 -21.33
CA THR A 101 16.64 19.77 -21.91
C THR A 101 16.33 21.25 -21.68
N GLY A 102 17.00 21.91 -20.73
CA GLY A 102 16.86 23.34 -20.46
C GLY A 102 17.73 24.23 -21.35
N ILE A 103 18.68 23.66 -22.09
CA ILE A 103 19.60 24.41 -22.97
C ILE A 103 19.03 24.54 -24.39
N GLU A 104 18.11 23.64 -24.79
CA GLU A 104 17.62 23.55 -26.17
C GLU A 104 16.47 24.51 -26.51
N ARG A 105 15.96 25.31 -25.54
CA ARG A 105 14.79 26.17 -25.76
C ARG A 105 15.07 27.64 -26.03
N ASP A 106 16.32 28.10 -25.92
CA ASP A 106 16.65 29.53 -26.03
C ASP A 106 17.80 29.85 -27.02
N LEU A 107 17.97 29.06 -28.09
CA LEU A 107 18.86 29.38 -29.23
C LEU A 107 18.11 29.32 -30.56
#